data_AF-A0A349DMK2-F1
#
_entry.id   AF-A0A349DMK2-F1
#
_cell.length_a   1.000
_cell.length_b   1.000
_cell.length_c   1.000
_cell.angle_alpha   90.00
_cell.angle_beta   90.00
_cell.angle_gamma   90.00
#
_symmetry.space_group_name_H-M   'P 1'
#
loop_
_entity.id
_entity.type
_entity.pdbx_description
1 polymer ?
#
loop_
_entity_poly.entity_id
_entity_poly.type
_entity_poly.pdbx_seq_one_letter_code
_entity_poly.pdbx_strand_id
1 'polypeptide(L)'
;MENTEQYQLLHDKPDELLMQDDYQQVMKRVIYKFMKRGFFKGFSVEDLQQDLNIAFLTQKMAYIQKNYKPTDGLLISYFERAVYNKCIDISKLSMHQQEHRKEALEGYMIEPHSSNPETQLMFQEVLEEELRKFKDYLRLFTRTKFKLLLLLKLYARIVLEKEDVTNYCPKIAKPTLKEFLETYGVPYSNKKDKEVYREVIPIFNACDQKKNTADALRKWINDRTQELMEALNDGGKRTYDKEKLKNLIQLLPKSPFSKE
;
A
#
# COMPACT_ATOMS: atom_id res chain seq x y z
N MET A 1 -25.02 -26.18 6.13
CA MET A 1 -25.43 -26.49 7.52
C MET A 1 -26.66 -25.69 7.86
N GLU A 2 -27.61 -26.26 8.61
CA GLU A 2 -28.79 -25.51 9.04
C GLU A 2 -28.45 -24.49 10.13
N ASN A 3 -29.20 -23.38 10.20
CA ASN A 3 -28.93 -22.29 11.13
C ASN A 3 -28.99 -22.74 12.60
N THR A 4 -29.84 -23.73 12.91
CA THR A 4 -29.98 -24.30 14.25
C THR A 4 -28.72 -25.08 14.66
N GLU A 5 -28.12 -25.83 13.74
CA GLU A 5 -26.86 -26.56 13.97
C GLU A 5 -25.68 -25.59 14.15
N GLN A 6 -25.63 -24.52 13.35
CA GLN A 6 -24.64 -23.45 13.51
C GLN A 6 -24.75 -22.75 14.86
N TYR A 7 -25.98 -22.53 15.33
CA TYR A 7 -26.25 -21.94 16.64
C TYR A 7 -25.82 -22.86 17.80
N GLN A 8 -26.05 -24.17 17.67
CA GLN A 8 -25.57 -25.17 18.62
C GLN A 8 -24.03 -25.15 18.68
N LEU A 9 -23.39 -25.19 17.51
CA LEU A 9 -21.93 -25.18 17.39
C LEU A 9 -21.31 -23.88 17.93
N LEU A 10 -21.99 -22.74 17.79
CA LEU A 10 -21.55 -21.47 18.37
C LEU A 10 -21.38 -21.55 19.89
N HIS A 11 -22.25 -22.27 20.60
CA HIS A 11 -22.18 -22.37 22.08
C HIS A 11 -21.28 -23.50 22.53
N ASP A 12 -21.33 -24.64 21.86
CA ASP A 12 -20.61 -25.84 22.28
C ASP A 12 -19.14 -25.78 21.87
N LYS A 13 -18.85 -25.28 20.65
CA LYS A 13 -17.50 -25.28 20.03
C LYS A 13 -17.31 -24.11 19.05
N PRO A 14 -17.21 -22.87 19.56
CA PRO A 14 -17.14 -21.65 18.74
C PRO A 14 -15.91 -21.59 17.82
N ASP A 15 -14.82 -22.25 18.19
CA ASP A 15 -13.60 -22.40 17.41
C ASP A 15 -13.80 -23.29 16.19
N GLU A 16 -14.45 -24.45 16.35
CA GLU A 16 -14.80 -25.32 15.22
C GLU A 16 -15.76 -24.63 14.25
N LEU A 17 -16.73 -23.85 14.76
CA LEU A 17 -17.63 -23.05 13.92
C LEU A 17 -16.86 -22.00 13.12
N LEU A 18 -15.92 -21.28 13.75
CA LEU A 18 -15.14 -20.24 13.09
C LEU A 18 -14.29 -20.77 11.95
N MET A 19 -13.69 -21.95 12.15
CA MET A 19 -12.78 -22.56 11.17
C MET A 19 -13.50 -23.20 9.98
N GLN A 20 -14.83 -23.21 9.95
CA GLN A 20 -15.56 -23.67 8.78
C GLN A 20 -15.35 -22.77 7.57
N ASP A 21 -15.28 -23.40 6.40
CA ASP A 21 -15.01 -22.74 5.13
C ASP A 21 -15.96 -21.56 4.85
N ASP A 22 -17.25 -21.71 5.16
CA ASP A 22 -18.25 -20.65 4.93
C ASP A 22 -17.94 -19.37 5.75
N TYR A 23 -17.48 -19.53 7.00
CA TYR A 23 -17.14 -18.42 7.89
C TYR A 23 -15.79 -17.79 7.50
N GLN A 24 -14.80 -18.62 7.16
CA GLN A 24 -13.51 -18.16 6.65
C GLN A 24 -13.67 -17.41 5.31
N GLN A 25 -14.54 -17.87 4.42
CA GLN A 25 -14.84 -17.19 3.15
C GLN A 25 -15.56 -15.85 3.37
N VAL A 26 -16.47 -15.77 4.35
CA VAL A 26 -17.10 -14.50 4.73
C VAL A 26 -16.04 -13.50 5.21
N MET A 27 -15.12 -13.90 6.08
CA MET A 27 -14.01 -13.05 6.51
C MET A 27 -13.18 -12.55 5.34
N LYS A 28 -12.74 -13.48 4.47
CA LYS A 28 -11.95 -13.17 3.28
C LYS A 28 -12.67 -12.19 2.35
N ARG A 29 -13.97 -12.39 2.11
CA ARG A 29 -14.81 -11.51 1.26
C ARG A 29 -14.91 -10.10 1.83
N VAL A 30 -15.12 -9.97 3.14
CA VAL A 30 -15.19 -8.67 3.81
C VAL A 30 -13.82 -7.98 3.76
N ILE A 31 -12.72 -8.68 4.05
CA ILE A 31 -11.36 -8.13 3.93
C ILE A 31 -11.11 -7.57 2.53
N TYR A 32 -11.39 -8.35 1.48
CA TYR A 32 -11.23 -7.88 0.10
C TYR A 32 -12.01 -6.61 -0.20
N LYS A 33 -13.22 -6.46 0.36
CA LYS A 33 -14.04 -5.24 0.20
C LYS A 33 -13.35 -4.01 0.79
N PHE A 34 -12.66 -4.14 1.92
CA PHE A 34 -11.90 -3.05 2.55
C PHE A 34 -10.56 -2.80 1.87
N MET A 35 -9.85 -3.85 1.44
CA MET A 35 -8.61 -3.73 0.66
C MET A 35 -8.85 -3.02 -0.67
N LYS A 36 -9.90 -3.39 -1.41
CA LYS A 36 -10.29 -2.72 -2.66
C LYS A 36 -10.61 -1.23 -2.46
N ARG A 37 -11.08 -0.86 -1.27
CA ARG A 37 -11.35 0.53 -0.88
C ARG A 37 -10.12 1.25 -0.31
N GLY A 38 -8.99 0.55 -0.17
CA GLY A 38 -7.70 1.12 0.24
C GLY A 38 -7.49 1.27 1.75
N PHE A 39 -8.34 0.64 2.58
CA PHE A 39 -8.24 0.76 4.06
C PHE A 39 -7.07 -0.04 4.66
N PHE A 40 -6.71 -1.18 4.06
CA PHE A 40 -5.68 -2.09 4.56
C PHE A 40 -4.47 -2.16 3.64
N LYS A 41 -3.81 -1.01 3.42
CA LYS A 41 -2.59 -0.95 2.60
C LYS A 41 -1.42 -1.62 3.32
N GLY A 42 -0.73 -2.54 2.64
CA GLY A 42 0.47 -3.22 3.18
C GLY A 42 0.18 -4.42 4.09
N PHE A 43 -1.08 -4.81 4.23
CA PHE A 43 -1.47 -6.04 4.91
C PHE A 43 -1.79 -7.13 3.87
N SER A 44 -1.40 -8.38 4.13
CA SER A 44 -1.90 -9.50 3.32
C SER A 44 -3.33 -9.87 3.75
N VAL A 45 -4.06 -10.54 2.86
CA VAL A 45 -5.41 -11.02 3.17
C VAL A 45 -5.34 -12.05 4.30
N GLU A 46 -4.32 -12.89 4.24
CA GLU A 46 -4.03 -13.97 5.17
C GLU A 46 -3.73 -13.42 6.58
N ASP A 47 -2.92 -12.36 6.68
CA ASP A 47 -2.61 -11.70 7.97
C ASP A 47 -3.88 -11.10 8.59
N LEU A 48 -4.66 -10.37 7.80
CA LEU A 48 -5.92 -9.78 8.28
C LEU A 48 -6.94 -10.83 8.68
N GLN A 49 -6.97 -11.95 7.96
CA GLN A 49 -7.84 -13.07 8.29
C GLN A 49 -7.40 -13.74 9.59
N GLN A 50 -6.09 -13.87 9.82
CA GLN A 50 -5.55 -14.38 11.07
C GLN A 50 -5.80 -13.43 12.25
N ASP A 51 -5.64 -12.12 12.07
CA ASP A 51 -5.96 -11.10 13.07
C ASP A 51 -7.46 -11.12 13.44
N LEU A 52 -8.33 -11.25 12.44
CA LEU A 52 -9.75 -11.42 12.67
C LEU A 52 -10.05 -12.73 13.40
N ASN A 53 -9.41 -13.84 13.04
CA ASN A 53 -9.58 -15.11 13.74
C ASN A 53 -9.20 -14.98 15.22
N ILE A 54 -8.05 -14.37 15.53
CA ILE A 54 -7.60 -14.11 16.91
C ILE A 54 -8.61 -13.22 17.64
N ALA A 55 -9.04 -12.12 17.03
CA ALA A 55 -10.00 -11.20 17.66
C ALA A 55 -11.37 -11.85 17.92
N PHE A 56 -11.80 -12.76 17.03
CA PHE A 56 -13.05 -13.47 17.21
C PHE A 56 -12.96 -14.52 18.30
N LEU A 57 -11.91 -15.34 18.32
CA LEU A 57 -11.69 -16.34 19.36
C LEU A 57 -11.54 -15.70 20.76
N THR A 58 -10.83 -14.58 20.86
CA THR A 58 -10.52 -13.96 22.16
C THR A 58 -11.64 -13.09 22.72
N GLN A 59 -12.43 -12.41 21.87
CA GLN A 59 -13.33 -11.35 22.36
C GLN A 59 -14.71 -11.30 21.67
N LYS A 60 -14.84 -11.72 20.40
CA LYS A 60 -16.12 -11.55 19.67
C LYS A 60 -17.03 -12.77 19.70
N MET A 61 -16.51 -13.99 19.86
CA MET A 61 -17.37 -15.18 19.95
C MET A 61 -18.27 -15.16 21.18
N ALA A 62 -17.72 -14.81 22.35
CA ALA A 62 -18.51 -14.61 23.57
C ALA A 62 -19.59 -13.52 23.41
N TYR A 63 -19.29 -12.47 22.64
CA TYR A 63 -20.26 -11.42 22.33
C TYR A 63 -21.38 -11.93 21.41
N ILE A 64 -21.06 -12.71 20.37
CA ILE A 64 -22.05 -13.27 19.45
C ILE A 64 -22.93 -14.29 20.18
N GLN A 65 -22.35 -15.17 21.01
CA GLN A 65 -23.09 -16.11 21.87
C GLN A 65 -24.13 -15.39 22.75
N LYS A 66 -23.76 -14.25 23.34
CA LYS A 66 -24.65 -13.49 24.24
C LYS A 66 -25.77 -12.73 23.53
N ASN A 67 -25.53 -12.26 22.29
CA ASN A 67 -26.40 -11.27 21.65
C ASN A 67 -27.12 -11.77 20.38
N TYR A 68 -26.70 -12.88 19.79
CA TYR A 68 -27.38 -13.47 18.64
C TYR A 68 -28.58 -14.31 19.09
N LYS A 69 -29.73 -14.12 18.45
CA LYS A 69 -30.91 -14.97 18.60
C LYS A 69 -31.26 -15.62 17.25
N PRO A 70 -31.54 -16.93 17.21
CA PRO A 70 -31.89 -17.62 15.96
C PRO A 70 -33.12 -17.06 15.24
N THR A 71 -33.98 -16.34 15.97
CA THR A 71 -35.18 -15.65 15.43
C THR A 71 -34.85 -14.43 14.58
N ASP A 72 -33.65 -13.87 14.70
CA ASP A 72 -33.28 -12.58 14.11
C ASP A 72 -32.63 -12.73 12.71
N GLY A 73 -32.57 -13.95 12.19
CA GLY A 73 -32.02 -14.30 10.89
C GLY A 73 -30.83 -15.25 10.96
N LEU A 74 -30.15 -15.45 9.84
CA LEU A 74 -29.04 -16.40 9.73
C LEU A 74 -27.81 -15.95 10.54
N LEU A 75 -27.20 -16.88 11.28
CA LEU A 75 -26.01 -16.63 12.09
C LEU A 75 -24.83 -16.14 11.25
N ILE A 76 -24.62 -16.72 10.07
CA ILE A 76 -23.57 -16.31 9.14
C ILE A 76 -23.71 -14.85 8.68
N SER A 77 -24.95 -14.35 8.54
CA SER A 77 -25.21 -12.94 8.20
C SER A 77 -24.92 -12.01 9.37
N TYR A 78 -25.25 -12.43 10.59
CA TYR A 78 -24.90 -11.69 11.80
C TYR A 78 -23.37 -11.63 11.98
N PHE A 79 -22.70 -12.76 11.74
CA PHE A 79 -21.26 -12.87 11.75
C PHE A 79 -20.60 -11.97 10.70
N GLU A 80 -21.08 -11.94 9.45
CA GLU A 80 -20.58 -11.02 8.41
C GLU A 80 -20.63 -9.57 8.89
N ARG A 81 -21.71 -9.16 9.56
CA ARG A 81 -21.84 -7.81 10.12
C ARG A 81 -20.85 -7.56 11.26
N ALA A 82 -20.63 -8.53 12.14
CA ALA A 82 -19.62 -8.44 13.18
C ALA A 82 -18.20 -8.32 12.59
N VAL A 83 -17.90 -9.06 11.53
CA VAL A 83 -16.62 -9.02 10.81
C VAL A 83 -16.44 -7.66 10.15
N TYR A 84 -17.48 -7.15 9.48
CA TYR A 84 -17.47 -5.83 8.86
C TYR A 84 -17.18 -4.73 9.87
N ASN A 85 -17.86 -4.75 11.03
CA ASN A 85 -17.62 -3.79 12.10
C ASN A 85 -16.19 -3.89 12.65
N LYS A 86 -15.67 -5.10 12.83
CA LYS A 86 -14.28 -5.28 13.28
C LYS A 86 -13.28 -4.77 12.25
N CYS A 87 -13.54 -4.95 10.95
CA CYS A 87 -12.74 -4.36 9.88
C CYS A 87 -12.78 -2.82 9.91
N ILE A 88 -13.92 -2.21 10.25
CA ILE A 88 -13.98 -0.75 10.49
C ILE A 88 -13.05 -0.36 11.64
N ASP A 89 -13.11 -1.06 12.77
CA ASP A 89 -12.28 -0.76 13.93
C ASP A 89 -10.79 -0.87 13.61
N ILE A 90 -10.39 -1.95 12.93
CA ILE A 90 -9.02 -2.15 12.45
C ILE A 90 -8.62 -1.04 11.47
N SER A 91 -9.53 -0.63 10.58
CA SER A 91 -9.24 0.43 9.61
C SER A 91 -9.05 1.80 10.25
N LYS A 92 -9.76 2.10 11.35
CA LYS A 92 -9.59 3.34 12.11
C LYS A 92 -8.26 3.36 12.85
N LEU A 93 -7.88 2.21 13.42
CA LEU A 93 -6.58 2.02 14.06
C LEU A 93 -5.44 2.10 13.04
N SER A 94 -5.60 1.53 11.85
CA SER A 94 -4.58 1.59 10.79
C SER A 94 -4.44 2.99 10.20
N MET A 95 -5.49 3.82 10.19
CA MET A 95 -5.42 5.23 9.80
C MET A 95 -4.67 6.07 10.84
N HIS A 96 -4.97 5.91 12.14
CA HIS A 96 -4.21 6.57 13.21
C HIS A 96 -2.76 6.08 13.32
N GLN A 97 -2.52 4.79 13.12
CA GLN A 97 -1.18 4.23 13.03
C GLN A 97 -0.46 4.63 11.75
N GLN A 98 -1.14 5.04 10.67
CA GLN A 98 -0.51 5.61 9.48
C GLN A 98 -0.04 7.06 9.71
N GLU A 99 -0.80 7.85 10.49
CA GLU A 99 -0.36 9.19 10.93
C GLU A 99 0.85 9.11 11.87
N HIS A 100 0.81 8.21 12.87
CA HIS A 100 1.95 8.00 13.76
C HIS A 100 3.09 7.19 13.14
N ARG A 101 2.84 6.31 12.13
CA ARG A 101 3.92 5.68 11.35
C ARG A 101 4.72 6.73 10.60
N LYS A 102 4.11 7.84 10.16
CA LYS A 102 4.83 8.91 9.47
C LYS A 102 5.86 9.59 10.38
N GLU A 103 5.54 9.74 11.67
CA GLU A 103 6.45 10.25 12.69
C GLU A 103 7.46 9.19 13.17
N ALA A 104 7.06 7.91 13.23
CA ALA A 104 7.94 6.81 13.65
C ALA A 104 8.86 6.29 12.53
N LEU A 105 8.52 6.46 11.25
CA LEU A 105 9.33 6.04 10.09
C LEU A 105 10.58 6.90 9.88
N GLU A 106 10.66 8.11 10.45
CA GLU A 106 11.94 8.84 10.54
C GLU A 106 12.84 8.30 11.67
N GLY A 107 12.32 7.45 12.57
CA GLY A 107 13.05 6.90 13.72
C GLY A 107 13.26 5.38 13.74
N TYR A 108 12.52 4.58 12.98
CA TYR A 108 12.64 3.11 13.01
C TYR A 108 12.47 2.47 11.63
N MET A 109 13.57 1.88 11.14
CA MET A 109 13.53 0.78 10.18
C MET A 109 12.71 -0.35 10.80
N ILE A 110 11.61 -0.77 10.16
CA ILE A 110 10.76 -1.85 10.68
C ILE A 110 11.44 -3.19 10.39
N GLU A 111 11.92 -3.85 11.44
CA GLU A 111 12.32 -5.26 11.40
C GLU A 111 11.10 -6.14 11.07
N PRO A 112 11.26 -7.18 10.23
CA PRO A 112 10.16 -8.07 9.89
C PRO A 112 9.81 -8.92 11.11
N HIS A 113 8.57 -8.90 11.62
CA HIS A 113 8.15 -9.86 12.64
C HIS A 113 7.84 -11.23 12.00
N SER A 114 8.89 -11.99 11.66
CA SER A 114 8.81 -13.45 11.66
C SER A 114 9.54 -13.97 12.90
N SER A 115 8.91 -14.87 13.66
CA SER A 115 9.49 -15.48 14.87
C SER A 115 10.78 -16.28 14.62
N ASN A 116 11.16 -16.47 13.35
CA ASN A 116 12.42 -17.06 12.92
C ASN A 116 13.37 -15.97 12.39
N PRO A 117 14.55 -15.75 13.02
CA PRO A 117 15.60 -14.85 12.55
C PRO A 117 16.07 -15.13 11.11
N GLU A 118 16.09 -16.39 10.68
CA GLU A 118 16.53 -16.77 9.33
C GLU A 118 15.56 -16.25 8.26
N THR A 119 14.25 -16.28 8.53
CA THR A 119 13.23 -15.78 7.61
C THR A 119 13.28 -14.26 7.47
N GLN A 120 13.65 -13.53 8.54
CA GLN A 120 13.84 -12.08 8.50
C GLN A 120 15.05 -11.72 7.64
N LEU A 121 16.16 -12.43 7.84
CA LEU A 121 17.41 -12.25 7.10
C LEU A 121 17.20 -12.51 5.61
N MET A 122 16.53 -13.61 5.27
CA MET A 122 16.16 -13.93 3.89
C MET A 122 15.23 -12.89 3.26
N PHE A 123 14.29 -12.32 4.03
CA PHE A 123 13.41 -11.26 3.53
C PHE A 123 14.18 -9.95 3.27
N GLN A 124 15.09 -9.57 4.17
CA GLN A 124 15.95 -8.40 4.00
C GLN A 124 16.87 -8.56 2.79
N GLU A 125 17.54 -9.70 2.63
CA GLU A 125 18.41 -9.97 1.47
C GLU A 125 17.64 -9.87 0.15
N VAL A 126 16.43 -10.43 0.09
CA VAL A 126 15.58 -10.33 -1.09
C VAL A 126 15.15 -8.88 -1.34
N LEU A 127 14.78 -8.13 -0.30
CA LEU A 127 14.40 -6.73 -0.45
C LEU A 127 15.56 -5.86 -0.94
N GLU A 128 16.77 -6.09 -0.40
CA GLU A 128 17.99 -5.41 -0.81
C GLU A 128 18.36 -5.73 -2.26
N GLU A 129 18.20 -6.99 -2.68
CA GLU A 129 18.41 -7.38 -4.07
C GLU A 129 17.45 -6.64 -5.02
N GLU A 130 16.16 -6.57 -4.68
CA GLU A 130 15.16 -5.85 -5.48
C GLU A 130 15.43 -4.34 -5.51
N LEU A 131 15.82 -3.74 -4.37
CA LEU A 131 16.22 -2.34 -4.30
C LEU A 131 17.51 -2.07 -5.09
N ARG A 132 18.45 -3.01 -5.10
CA ARG A 132 19.68 -2.92 -5.90
C ARG A 132 19.38 -2.93 -7.39
N LYS A 133 18.58 -3.89 -7.87
CA LYS A 133 18.13 -3.94 -9.27
C LYS A 133 17.44 -2.64 -9.69
N PHE A 134 16.59 -2.10 -8.82
CA PHE A 134 15.93 -0.84 -9.08
C PHE A 134 16.89 0.36 -9.12
N LYS A 135 17.83 0.45 -8.17
CA LYS A 135 18.90 1.48 -8.19
C LYS A 135 19.75 1.38 -9.45
N ASP A 136 20.09 0.17 -9.88
CA ASP A 136 20.88 -0.07 -11.09
C ASP A 136 20.11 0.35 -12.35
N TYR A 137 18.81 0.07 -12.42
CA TYR A 137 17.96 0.62 -13.47
C TYR A 137 17.96 2.15 -13.49
N LEU A 138 17.82 2.81 -12.33
CA LEU A 138 17.86 4.27 -12.23
C LEU A 138 19.22 4.85 -12.68
N ARG A 139 20.33 4.13 -12.47
CA ARG A 139 21.68 4.54 -12.89
C ARG A 139 21.84 4.60 -14.42
N LEU A 140 21.04 3.84 -15.18
CA LEU A 140 21.04 3.91 -16.66
C LEU A 140 20.64 5.30 -17.19
N PHE A 141 19.87 6.07 -16.41
CA PHE A 141 19.30 7.36 -16.83
C PHE A 141 20.16 8.57 -16.44
N THR A 142 21.46 8.57 -16.73
CA THR A 142 22.41 9.62 -16.28
C THR A 142 21.90 11.07 -16.45
N ARG A 143 21.34 11.41 -17.62
CA ARG A 143 20.83 12.77 -17.93
C ARG A 143 19.44 13.05 -17.39
N THR A 144 18.59 12.03 -17.30
CA THR A 144 17.16 12.19 -16.95
C THR A 144 16.81 11.58 -15.60
N LYS A 145 17.81 11.20 -14.78
CA LYS A 145 17.59 10.48 -13.52
C LYS A 145 16.69 11.22 -12.55
N PHE A 146 16.87 12.54 -12.41
CA PHE A 146 16.06 13.35 -11.50
C PHE A 146 14.64 13.56 -12.05
N LYS A 147 14.51 13.68 -13.37
CA LYS A 147 13.20 13.69 -14.04
C LYS A 147 12.44 12.39 -13.82
N LEU A 148 13.12 11.26 -14.03
CA LEU A 148 12.57 9.93 -13.84
C LEU A 148 12.17 9.72 -12.37
N LEU A 149 13.06 10.06 -11.43
CA LEU A 149 12.80 9.93 -10.01
C LEU A 149 11.58 10.75 -9.57
N LEU A 150 11.48 12.00 -10.00
CA LEU A 150 10.34 12.86 -9.71
C LEU A 150 9.03 12.27 -10.27
N LEU A 151 9.06 11.75 -11.50
CA LEU A 151 7.90 11.12 -12.13
C LEU A 151 7.53 9.78 -11.47
N LEU A 152 8.50 8.99 -11.02
CA LEU A 152 8.25 7.77 -10.25
C LEU A 152 7.61 8.08 -8.90
N LYS A 153 8.05 9.15 -8.22
CA LYS A 153 7.43 9.63 -6.97
C LYS A 153 5.98 10.08 -7.20
N LEU A 154 5.71 10.84 -8.27
CA LEU A 154 4.34 11.21 -8.67
C LEU A 154 3.47 9.99 -9.02
N TYR A 155 4.04 9.02 -9.74
CA TYR A 155 3.39 7.76 -10.11
C TYR A 155 2.99 6.94 -8.87
N ALA A 156 3.88 6.86 -7.88
CA ALA A 156 3.66 6.15 -6.62
C ALA A 156 2.91 6.97 -5.54
N ARG A 157 2.51 8.21 -5.85
CA ARG A 157 1.83 9.14 -4.91
C ARG A 157 2.64 9.45 -3.65
N ILE A 158 3.96 9.52 -3.80
CA ILE A 158 4.88 9.92 -2.75
C ILE A 158 4.79 11.43 -2.57
N VAL A 159 4.68 11.85 -1.31
CA VAL A 159 4.75 13.28 -0.95
C VAL A 159 6.11 13.82 -1.36
N LEU A 160 6.12 14.88 -2.14
CA LEU A 160 7.33 15.44 -2.72
C LEU A 160 7.99 16.40 -1.76
N GLU A 161 9.30 16.28 -1.63
CA GLU A 161 10.12 17.22 -0.89
C GLU A 161 10.65 18.31 -1.83
N LYS A 162 11.19 19.39 -1.25
CA LYS A 162 11.79 20.48 -2.01
C LYS A 162 12.90 19.98 -2.94
N GLU A 163 13.74 19.10 -2.42
CA GLU A 163 14.90 18.51 -3.07
C GLU A 163 14.50 17.73 -4.32
N ASP A 164 13.34 17.08 -4.32
CA ASP A 164 12.84 16.33 -5.48
C ASP A 164 12.63 17.23 -6.70
N VAL A 165 12.10 18.42 -6.44
CA VAL A 165 11.83 19.40 -7.49
C VAL A 165 13.10 20.13 -7.87
N THR A 166 13.91 20.56 -6.90
CA THR A 166 15.13 21.34 -7.18
C THR A 166 16.25 20.50 -7.78
N ASN A 167 16.32 19.20 -7.50
CA ASN A 167 17.29 18.30 -8.15
C ASN A 167 16.98 18.11 -9.64
N TYR A 168 15.69 18.07 -10.00
CA TYR A 168 15.27 18.03 -11.40
C TYR A 168 15.35 19.41 -12.07
N CYS A 169 14.92 20.45 -11.36
CA CYS A 169 14.80 21.80 -11.88
C CYS A 169 15.48 22.83 -10.95
N PRO A 170 16.82 22.94 -10.98
CA PRO A 170 17.57 23.80 -10.05
C PRO A 170 17.23 25.29 -10.15
N LYS A 171 16.71 25.72 -11.29
CA LYS A 171 16.37 27.12 -11.58
C LYS A 171 14.87 27.44 -11.41
N ILE A 172 14.10 26.57 -10.77
CA ILE A 172 12.67 26.81 -10.53
C ILE A 172 12.46 28.09 -9.72
N ALA A 173 11.49 28.91 -10.12
CA ALA A 173 11.15 30.12 -9.39
C ALA A 173 10.56 29.78 -8.01
N LYS A 174 10.99 30.49 -6.96
CA LYS A 174 10.55 30.24 -5.58
C LYS A 174 9.01 30.23 -5.40
N PRO A 175 8.23 31.15 -6.01
CA PRO A 175 6.78 31.13 -5.89
C PRO A 175 6.16 29.87 -6.51
N THR A 176 6.62 29.48 -7.70
CA THR A 176 6.17 28.27 -8.41
C THR A 176 6.49 27.00 -7.62
N LEU A 177 7.69 26.93 -7.03
CA LEU A 177 8.07 25.82 -6.16
C LEU A 177 7.17 25.72 -4.93
N LYS A 178 6.84 26.86 -4.30
CA LYS A 178 5.94 26.90 -3.14
C LYS A 178 4.54 26.40 -3.50
N GLU A 179 3.94 26.93 -4.56
CA GLU A 179 2.60 26.52 -5.03
C GLU A 179 2.56 25.02 -5.38
N PHE A 180 3.62 24.51 -6.00
CA PHE A 180 3.73 23.09 -6.30
C PHE A 180 3.76 22.23 -5.04
N LEU A 181 4.55 22.62 -4.04
CA LEU A 181 4.66 21.87 -2.78
C LEU A 181 3.43 22.02 -1.88
N GLU A 182 2.64 23.09 -2.00
CA GLU A 182 1.33 23.18 -1.34
C GLU A 182 0.36 22.07 -1.82
N THR A 183 0.52 21.62 -3.08
CA THR A 183 -0.29 20.55 -3.65
C THR A 183 0.35 19.17 -3.47
N TYR A 184 1.65 19.04 -3.75
CA TYR A 184 2.34 17.76 -3.84
C TYR A 184 3.27 17.46 -2.66
N GLY A 185 3.53 18.43 -1.79
CA GLY A 185 4.26 18.31 -0.53
C GLY A 185 3.37 17.90 0.66
N VAL A 186 2.10 17.61 0.42
CA VAL A 186 1.15 17.01 1.38
C VAL A 186 0.52 15.76 0.76
N PRO A 187 -0.16 14.86 1.51
CA PRO A 187 -0.80 13.69 0.92
C PRO A 187 -1.83 14.03 -0.17
N TYR A 188 -1.60 13.56 -1.41
CA TYR A 188 -2.46 13.81 -2.58
C TYR A 188 -2.98 12.52 -3.23
N SER A 189 -3.10 11.44 -2.45
CA SER A 189 -3.51 10.10 -2.95
C SER A 189 -4.93 10.05 -3.54
N ASN A 190 -5.77 11.05 -3.25
CA ASN A 190 -7.11 11.22 -3.80
C ASN A 190 -7.12 11.72 -5.26
N LYS A 191 -6.01 12.27 -5.77
CA LYS A 191 -5.91 12.76 -7.15
C LYS A 191 -5.76 11.62 -8.16
N LYS A 192 -6.56 11.67 -9.23
CA LYS A 192 -6.46 10.73 -10.35
C LYS A 192 -5.21 11.04 -11.19
N ASP A 193 -4.66 10.03 -11.86
CA ASP A 193 -3.48 10.19 -12.74
C ASP A 193 -3.64 11.32 -13.73
N LYS A 194 -4.81 11.41 -14.38
CA LYS A 194 -5.12 12.47 -15.35
C LYS A 194 -4.97 13.87 -14.75
N GLU A 195 -5.35 14.05 -13.49
CA GLU A 195 -5.28 15.33 -12.78
C GLU A 195 -3.83 15.66 -12.43
N VAL A 196 -3.11 14.68 -11.87
CA VAL A 196 -1.68 14.81 -11.53
C VAL A 196 -0.89 15.26 -12.76
N TYR A 197 -0.96 14.53 -13.88
CA TYR A 197 -0.15 14.87 -15.06
C TYR A 197 -0.57 16.18 -15.72
N ARG A 198 -1.85 16.58 -15.62
CA ARG A 198 -2.34 17.88 -16.11
C ARG A 198 -1.78 19.04 -15.27
N GLU A 199 -1.67 18.86 -13.98
CA GLU A 199 -1.18 19.90 -13.07
C GLU A 199 0.34 20.00 -13.08
N VAL A 200 1.07 18.88 -13.23
CA VAL A 200 2.54 18.91 -13.19
C VAL A 200 3.19 19.30 -14.52
N ILE A 201 2.53 19.09 -15.67
CA ILE A 201 3.14 19.33 -16.99
C ILE A 201 3.69 20.75 -17.21
N PRO A 202 3.10 21.85 -16.69
CA PRO A 202 3.67 23.18 -16.86
C PRO A 202 5.09 23.30 -16.29
N ILE A 203 5.37 22.66 -15.14
CA ILE A 203 6.70 22.65 -14.53
C ILE A 203 7.68 21.85 -15.38
N PHE A 204 7.31 20.65 -15.83
CA PHE A 204 8.17 19.85 -16.71
C PHE A 204 8.49 20.57 -18.02
N ASN A 205 7.50 21.24 -18.62
CA ASN A 205 7.71 22.03 -19.84
C ASN A 205 8.60 23.25 -19.62
N ALA A 206 8.45 23.94 -18.49
CA ALA A 206 9.32 25.06 -18.13
C ALA A 206 10.77 24.60 -17.90
N CYS A 207 10.96 23.48 -17.21
CA CYS A 207 12.29 22.96 -16.87
C CYS A 207 12.99 22.32 -18.07
N ASP A 208 12.27 21.56 -18.91
CA ASP A 208 12.84 20.93 -20.11
C ASP A 208 12.91 21.87 -21.32
N GLN A 209 12.31 23.07 -21.23
CA GLN A 209 12.09 23.99 -22.36
C GLN A 209 11.34 23.32 -23.53
N LYS A 210 10.30 22.57 -23.21
CA LYS A 210 9.47 21.79 -24.16
C LYS A 210 8.01 22.20 -24.09
N LYS A 211 7.21 21.72 -25.05
CA LYS A 211 5.76 21.91 -25.12
C LYS A 211 5.03 20.57 -25.17
N ASN A 212 5.37 19.68 -24.24
CA ASN A 212 4.73 18.37 -24.14
C ASN A 212 3.31 18.49 -23.57
N THR A 213 2.47 17.52 -23.89
CA THR A 213 1.14 17.39 -23.28
C THR A 213 1.21 16.55 -22.01
N ALA A 214 0.20 16.70 -21.15
CA ALA A 214 0.03 15.84 -19.97
C ALA A 214 -0.02 14.35 -20.36
N ASP A 215 -0.65 14.01 -21.48
CA ASP A 215 -0.72 12.63 -21.96
C ASP A 215 0.63 12.11 -22.46
N ALA A 216 1.43 12.95 -23.11
CA ALA A 216 2.80 12.58 -23.49
C ALA A 216 3.66 12.27 -22.25
N LEU A 217 3.54 13.05 -21.18
CA LEU A 217 4.23 12.81 -19.92
C LEU A 217 3.75 11.52 -19.24
N ARG A 218 2.42 11.29 -19.20
CA ARG A 218 1.81 10.06 -18.69
C ARG A 218 2.29 8.83 -19.46
N LYS A 219 2.31 8.89 -20.78
CA LYS A 219 2.81 7.80 -21.62
C LYS A 219 4.29 7.53 -21.35
N TRP A 220 5.09 8.59 -21.29
CA TRP A 220 6.52 8.47 -21.01
C TRP A 220 6.81 7.73 -19.70
N ILE A 221 6.12 8.07 -18.60
CA ILE A 221 6.34 7.37 -17.32
C ILE A 221 5.73 5.95 -17.32
N ASN A 222 4.64 5.72 -18.05
CA ASN A 222 4.10 4.37 -18.21
C ASN A 222 5.08 3.46 -18.95
N ASP A 223 5.71 3.95 -20.02
CA ASP A 223 6.71 3.19 -20.77
C ASP A 223 7.91 2.87 -19.87
N ARG A 224 8.39 3.84 -19.08
CA ARG A 224 9.52 3.62 -18.14
C ARG A 224 9.20 2.71 -16.97
N THR A 225 7.96 2.71 -16.49
CA THR A 225 7.52 1.77 -15.44
C THR A 225 7.32 0.37 -16.00
N GLN A 226 6.87 0.23 -17.25
CA GLN A 226 6.79 -1.04 -17.95
C GLN A 226 8.18 -1.65 -18.18
N GLU A 227 9.12 -0.90 -18.73
CA GLU A 227 10.52 -1.33 -18.90
C GLU A 227 11.16 -1.75 -17.56
N LEU A 228 10.88 -1.00 -16.49
CA LEU A 228 11.37 -1.35 -15.15
C LEU A 228 10.74 -2.64 -14.62
N MET A 229 9.43 -2.85 -14.80
CA MET A 229 8.79 -4.11 -14.41
C MET A 229 9.37 -5.28 -15.19
N GLU A 230 9.61 -5.11 -16.49
CA GLU A 230 10.26 -6.13 -17.33
C GLU A 230 11.67 -6.44 -16.82
N ALA A 231 12.48 -5.43 -16.50
CA ALA A 231 13.82 -5.61 -15.95
C ALA A 231 13.83 -6.27 -14.56
N LEU A 232 12.84 -5.98 -13.70
CA LEU A 232 12.70 -6.62 -12.39
C LEU A 232 12.21 -8.07 -12.50
N ASN A 233 11.37 -8.35 -13.50
CA ASN A 233 10.86 -9.69 -13.79
C ASN A 233 11.89 -10.57 -14.49
N ASP A 234 12.81 -9.98 -15.25
CA ASP A 234 13.86 -10.71 -15.95
C ASP A 234 14.86 -11.31 -14.95
N GLY A 235 14.95 -12.64 -14.94
CA GLY A 235 15.71 -13.40 -13.94
C GLY A 235 15.21 -13.26 -12.49
N GLY A 236 14.04 -12.66 -12.27
CA GLY A 236 13.45 -12.43 -10.95
C GLY A 236 12.71 -13.66 -10.41
N LYS A 237 12.77 -13.89 -9.09
CA LYS A 237 11.92 -14.89 -8.41
C LYS A 237 10.48 -14.41 -8.22
N ARG A 238 10.17 -13.15 -8.56
CA ARG A 238 8.91 -12.47 -8.28
C ARG A 238 8.39 -11.78 -9.53
N THR A 239 7.06 -11.79 -9.67
CA THR A 239 6.38 -11.05 -10.74
C THR A 239 5.91 -9.70 -10.21
N TYR A 240 6.43 -8.63 -10.81
CA TYR A 240 6.05 -7.24 -10.62
C TYR A 240 4.86 -6.88 -11.49
N ASP A 241 3.83 -6.38 -10.82
CA ASP A 241 2.74 -5.62 -11.41
C ASP A 241 2.87 -4.15 -10.99
N LYS A 242 1.95 -3.30 -11.48
CA LYS A 242 1.96 -1.85 -11.21
C LYS A 242 1.93 -1.53 -9.72
N GLU A 243 1.22 -2.31 -8.91
CA GLU A 243 1.08 -2.04 -7.48
C GLU A 243 2.34 -2.47 -6.72
N LYS A 244 2.90 -3.63 -7.04
CA LYS A 244 4.19 -4.08 -6.48
C LYS A 244 5.32 -3.12 -6.82
N LEU A 245 5.32 -2.58 -8.03
CA LEU A 245 6.29 -1.56 -8.43
C LEU A 245 6.13 -0.28 -7.60
N LYS A 246 4.90 0.21 -7.39
CA LYS A 246 4.66 1.39 -6.53
C LYS A 246 5.15 1.15 -5.10
N ASN A 247 4.95 -0.05 -4.56
CA ASN A 247 5.44 -0.41 -3.23
C ASN A 247 6.97 -0.36 -3.17
N LEU A 248 7.66 -0.90 -4.18
CA LEU A 248 9.12 -0.83 -4.25
C LEU A 248 9.62 0.63 -4.36
N ILE A 249 8.94 1.47 -5.15
CA ILE A 249 9.27 2.90 -5.29
C ILE A 249 9.11 3.64 -3.96
N GLN A 250 8.11 3.30 -3.13
CA GLN A 250 7.91 3.91 -1.82
C GLN A 250 9.02 3.62 -0.82
N LEU A 251 9.79 2.55 -1.05
CA LEU A 251 10.96 2.21 -0.24
C LEU A 251 12.22 3.00 -0.65
N LEU A 252 12.14 3.88 -1.65
CA LEU A 252 13.27 4.70 -2.03
C LEU A 252 13.65 5.67 -0.90
N PRO A 253 14.95 5.78 -0.59
CA PRO A 253 15.42 6.86 0.27
C PRO A 253 15.17 8.22 -0.40
N LYS A 254 15.16 9.29 0.41
CA LYS A 254 14.90 10.69 -0.03
C LYS A 254 15.68 11.06 -1.29
N SER A 255 16.94 10.63 -1.39
CA SER A 255 17.74 10.60 -2.63
C SER A 255 18.48 9.28 -2.77
N PRO A 256 18.15 8.42 -3.77
CA PRO A 256 18.88 7.17 -4.02
C PRO A 256 20.25 7.38 -4.68
N PHE A 257 20.64 8.64 -4.92
CA PHE A 257 21.89 9.01 -5.60
C PHE A 257 22.91 9.67 -4.68
N SER A 258 22.63 9.77 -3.39
CA SER A 258 23.62 10.18 -2.39
C SER A 258 24.77 9.18 -2.40
N LYS A 259 26.02 9.66 -2.33
CA LYS A 259 27.16 8.77 -2.10
C LYS A 259 27.01 8.15 -0.72
N GLU A 260 27.15 6.84 -0.64
CA GLU A 260 27.55 6.15 0.60
C GLU A 260 28.83 6.79 1.15
#